data_AF-A0A534RW69-F1
#
_entry.id   AF-A0A534RW69-F1
#
_cell.length_a   1.000
_cell.length_b   1.000
_cell.length_c   1.000
_cell.angle_alpha   90.00
_cell.angle_beta   90.00
_cell.angle_gamma   90.00
#
_symmetry.space_group_name_H-M   'P 1'
#
loop_
_entity.id
_entity.type
_entity.pdbx_description
1 polymer ?
#
loop_
_entity_poly.entity_id
_entity_poly.type
_entity_poly.pdbx_seq_one_letter_code
_entity_poly.pdbx_strand_id
1 'polypeptide(L)'
;VLKAKYRDRHGRPLKLFWSADVRNVDGYWVPHLLAMRNVRTRLTTAFRMTAAGVVGSLPEELFTPAGLGSGRGRCFPVPCG
;
A
#
# COMPACT_ATOMS: atom_id res chain seq x y z
N VAL A 1 4.95 12.12 3.40
CA VAL A 1 4.38 12.11 4.77
C VAL A 1 5.20 11.18 5.63
N LEU A 2 5.80 11.66 6.73
CA LEU A 2 6.68 10.84 7.58
C LEU A 2 5.93 10.03 8.65
N LYS A 3 4.84 10.58 9.19
CA LYS A 3 4.02 9.93 10.23
C LYS A 3 2.56 10.35 10.06
N ALA A 4 1.64 9.44 10.39
CA ALA A 4 0.21 9.73 10.41
C ALA A 4 -0.49 8.97 11.54
N LYS A 5 -1.57 9.55 12.08
CA LYS A 5 -2.45 8.93 13.08
C LYS A 5 -3.85 8.80 12.49
N TYR A 6 -4.37 7.58 12.44
CA TYR A 6 -5.70 7.30 11.94
C TYR A 6 -6.66 7.07 13.10
N ARG A 7 -7.86 7.63 13.00
CA ARG A 7 -8.95 7.46 13.95
C ARG A 7 -10.14 6.77 13.26
N ASP A 8 -10.95 6.07 14.03
CA ASP A 8 -12.22 5.52 13.54
C ASP A 8 -13.31 6.59 13.43
N ARG A 9 -14.51 6.21 12.97
CA ARG A 9 -15.68 7.10 12.85
C ARG A 9 -16.14 7.72 14.17
N HIS A 10 -15.68 7.20 15.31
CA HIS A 10 -16.00 7.69 16.65
C HIS A 10 -14.82 8.50 17.25
N GLY A 11 -13.80 8.83 16.46
CA GLY A 11 -12.64 9.60 16.88
C GLY A 11 -11.62 8.81 17.70
N ARG A 12 -11.79 7.49 17.89
CA ARG A 12 -10.89 6.66 18.69
C ARG A 12 -9.64 6.31 17.88
N PRO A 13 -8.45 6.25 18.49
CA PRO A 13 -7.22 5.85 17.80
C PRO A 13 -7.33 4.45 17.20
N LEU A 14 -7.07 4.33 15.89
CA LEU A 14 -7.18 3.07 15.16
C LEU A 14 -5.81 2.55 14.70
N LYS A 15 -5.05 3.37 13.97
CA LYS A 15 -3.73 2.98 13.44
C LYS A 15 -2.71 4.09 13.55
N LEU A 16 -1.45 3.70 13.69
CA LEU A 16 -0.29 4.58 13.61
C LEU A 16 0.50 4.20 12.37
N PHE A 17 0.83 5.18 11.54
CA PHE A 17 1.65 4.99 10.35
C PHE A 17 2.95 5.78 10.48
N TRP A 18 4.02 5.21 9.94
CA TRP A 18 5.27 5.92 9.71
C TRP A 18 5.92 5.43 8.42
N SER A 19 6.69 6.32 7.81
CA SER A 19 7.56 5.98 6.69
C SER A 19 9.01 6.25 7.07
N ALA A 20 9.92 5.53 6.43
CA ALA A 20 11.36 5.70 6.55
C ALA A 20 12.04 5.33 5.23
N ASP A 21 13.37 5.39 5.21
CA ASP A 21 14.17 5.06 4.01
C ASP A 21 13.72 5.88 2.79
N VAL A 22 13.72 7.20 2.96
CA VAL A 22 13.27 8.15 1.94
C VAL A 22 14.42 8.39 0.99
N ARG A 23 14.22 8.10 -0.30
CA ARG A 23 15.23 8.21 -1.35
C ARG A 23 14.71 9.08 -2.47
N ASN A 24 15.62 9.75 -3.18
CA ASN A 24 15.27 10.40 -4.44
C ASN A 24 15.23 9.34 -5.55
N VAL A 25 14.13 9.25 -6.29
CA VAL A 25 13.91 8.35 -7.42
C VAL A 25 13.37 9.20 -8.56
N ASP A 26 14.16 9.39 -9.61
CA ASP A 26 13.81 10.17 -10.81
C ASP A 26 13.24 11.57 -10.47
N GLY A 27 13.80 12.25 -9.46
CA GLY A 27 13.36 13.57 -9.01
C GLY A 27 12.28 13.58 -7.93
N TYR A 28 11.72 12.41 -7.57
CA TYR A 28 10.69 12.28 -6.54
C TYR A 28 11.26 11.74 -5.23
N TRP A 29 10.87 12.32 -4.11
CA TRP A 29 11.22 11.80 -2.78
C TRP A 29 10.25 10.68 -2.36
N VAL A 30 10.71 9.44 -2.49
CA VAL A 30 9.90 8.24 -2.31
C VAL A 30 10.33 7.48 -1.04
N PRO A 31 9.42 7.22 -0.09
CA PRO A 31 9.68 6.34 1.04
C PRO A 31 9.73 4.87 0.59
N HIS A 32 10.82 4.18 0.91
CA HIS A 32 11.00 2.76 0.61
C HIS A 32 10.59 1.84 1.77
N LEU A 33 10.37 2.39 2.96
CA LEU A 33 9.80 1.67 4.08
C LEU A 33 8.50 2.36 4.52
N LEU A 34 7.41 1.61 4.49
CA LEU A 34 6.09 2.04 4.96
C LEU A 34 5.65 1.06 6.04
N ALA A 35 5.29 1.54 7.22
CA ALA A 35 4.86 0.68 8.30
C ALA A 35 3.63 1.25 8.99
N MET A 36 2.76 0.33 9.40
CA MET A 36 1.49 0.65 10.03
C MET A 36 1.24 -0.30 11.19
N ARG A 37 0.94 0.25 12.35
CA ARG A 37 0.58 -0.49 13.56
C ARG A 37 -0.89 -0.29 13.88
N ASN A 38 -1.62 -1.38 14.10
CA ASN A 38 -2.95 -1.33 14.68
C ASN A 38 -2.83 -1.07 16.18
N VAL A 39 -3.53 -0.04 16.69
CA VAL A 39 -3.41 0.37 18.10
C VAL A 39 -4.03 -0.67 19.04
N ARG A 40 -5.11 -1.33 18.63
CA ARG A 40 -5.83 -2.32 19.45
C ARG A 40 -5.11 -3.66 19.50
N THR A 41 -4.73 -4.21 18.34
CA THR A 41 -4.10 -5.54 18.26
C THR A 41 -2.59 -5.51 18.44
N ARG A 42 -1.99 -4.31 18.42
CA ARG A 42 -0.53 -4.07 18.45
C ARG A 42 0.26 -4.65 17.28
N LEU A 43 -0.39 -5.39 16.36
CA LEU A 43 0.20 -5.93 15.15
C LEU A 43 0.71 -4.82 14.23
N THR A 44 1.85 -5.08 13.61
CA THR A 44 2.50 -4.17 12.66
C THR A 44 2.60 -4.84 11.30
N THR A 45 2.19 -4.13 10.27
CA THR A 45 2.41 -4.48 8.87
C THR A 45 3.44 -3.52 8.31
N ALA A 46 4.47 -4.04 7.66
CA ALA A 46 5.49 -3.26 7.00
C ALA A 46 5.59 -3.66 5.52
N PHE A 47 5.66 -2.67 4.65
CA PHE A 47 5.94 -2.81 3.23
C PHE A 47 7.33 -2.23 2.96
N ARG A 48 8.18 -3.03 2.32
CA ARG A 48 9.50 -2.59 1.87
C ARG A 48 9.54 -2.62 0.36
N MET A 49 9.77 -1.46 -0.23
CA MET A 49 9.96 -1.30 -1.67
C MET A 49 11.42 -1.57 -1.99
N THR A 50 11.68 -2.57 -2.83
CA THR A 50 13.04 -2.96 -3.23
C THR A 50 13.46 -2.32 -4.56
N ALA A 51 12.49 -2.09 -5.45
CA ALA A 51 12.67 -1.39 -6.71
C ALA A 51 11.56 -0.34 -6.85
N ALA A 52 11.97 0.89 -7.14
CA ALA A 52 11.09 2.02 -7.43
C ALA A 52 11.62 2.70 -8.69
N GLY A 53 10.73 3.08 -9.59
CA GLY A 53 11.07 3.83 -10.80
C GLY A 53 9.84 4.55 -11.31
N VAL A 54 10.07 5.69 -11.95
CA VAL A 54 8.99 6.39 -12.64
C VAL A 54 8.78 5.70 -13.98
N VAL A 55 7.64 5.05 -14.15
CA VAL A 55 7.20 4.56 -15.45
C VAL A 55 6.59 5.72 -16.23
N GLY A 56 6.76 5.70 -17.55
CA GLY A 56 6.03 6.62 -18.45
C GLY A 56 4.52 6.41 -18.36
N SER A 57 3.77 7.13 -19.20
CA SER A 57 2.31 7.02 -19.23
C SER A 57 1.86 5.56 -19.38
N LEU A 58 1.09 5.10 -18.40
CA LEU A 58 0.47 3.78 -18.43
C LEU A 58 -0.84 3.86 -19.26
N PRO A 59 -1.11 2.89 -20.15
CA PRO A 59 -2.37 2.84 -20.90
C PRO A 59 -3.58 2.74 -19.96
N GLU A 60 -4.67 3.46 -20.28
CA GLU A 60 -5.88 3.50 -19.45
C GLU A 60 -6.54 2.12 -19.31
N GLU A 61 -6.37 1.25 -20.32
CA GLU A 61 -6.93 -0.09 -20.36
C GLU A 61 -6.47 -0.95 -19.17
N LEU A 62 -5.28 -0.68 -18.62
CA LEU A 62 -4.75 -1.35 -17.43
C LEU A 62 -5.58 -1.08 -16.17
N PHE A 63 -6.34 0.02 -16.14
CA PHE A 63 -7.16 0.44 -15.01
C PHE A 63 -8.64 0.02 -15.17
N THR A 64 -8.94 -0.79 -16.19
CA THR A 64 -10.27 -1.41 -16.38
C THR A 64 -10.29 -2.81 -15.77
N PRO A 65 -11.48 -3.39 -15.49
CA PRO A 65 -11.57 -4.80 -15.08
C PRO A 65 -10.91 -5.77 -16.06
N ALA A 66 -10.86 -5.44 -17.36
CA ALA A 66 -10.18 -6.24 -18.37
C ALA A 66 -8.64 -6.20 -18.20
N GLY A 67 -8.09 -5.10 -17.67
CA GLY A 67 -6.66 -4.92 -17.39
C GLY A 67 -6.14 -5.79 -16.24
N LEU A 68 -7.01 -6.33 -15.39
CA LEU A 68 -6.66 -7.33 -14.36
C LEU A 68 -6.28 -8.70 -14.97
N GLY A 69 -6.48 -8.87 -16.28
CA GLY A 69 -6.45 -10.15 -16.98
C GLY A 69 -7.72 -10.95 -16.67
N SER A 70 -8.21 -11.71 -17.65
CA SER A 70 -9.29 -12.69 -17.47
C SER A 70 -8.83 -13.85 -16.60
N GLY A 71 -8.52 -13.59 -15.34
CA GLY A 71 -8.36 -14.61 -14.32
C GLY A 71 -9.72 -15.27 -14.12
N ARG A 72 -9.98 -16.37 -14.82
CA ARG A 72 -10.98 -17.36 -14.41
C ARG A 72 -10.83 -17.51 -12.89
N GLY A 73 -11.87 -17.16 -12.15
CA GLY A 73 -11.85 -16.97 -10.70
C GLY A 73 -11.06 -18.04 -9.95
N ARG A 74 -9.80 -17.74 -9.64
CA ARG A 74 -9.08 -18.41 -8.58
C ARG A 74 -9.04 -17.45 -7.41
N CYS A 75 -10.03 -17.59 -6.53
CA CYS A 75 -9.94 -17.10 -5.17
C CYS A 75 -8.63 -17.68 -4.59
N PHE A 76 -7.62 -16.85 -4.37
CA PHE A 76 -6.39 -17.23 -3.69
C PHE A 76 -6.23 -16.29 -2.48
N PRO A 77 -6.12 -16.80 -1.24
CA PRO A 77 -5.90 -18.19 -0.84
C PRO A 77 -7.15 -18.91 -0.31
N VAL A 78 -8.34 -18.31 -0.33
CA VAL A 78 -9.54 -18.90 0.30
C VAL A 78 -10.44 -19.51 -0.77
N PRO A 79 -10.74 -20.82 -0.74
CA PRO A 79 -11.72 -21.39 -1.64
C PRO A 79 -13.08 -20.73 -1.36
N CYS A 80 -13.68 -20.20 -2.42
CA CYS A 80 -15.04 -19.71 -2.40
C CYS A 80 -15.96 -20.95 -2.27
N GLY A 81 -16.59 -21.11 -1.10
CA GLY A 81 -17.54 -22.19 -0.80
C GLY A 81 -18.93 -21.95 -1.38
#